data_AF-A0A819ZI78-F1
#
_entry.id   AF-A0A819ZI78-F1
#
_cell.length_a   1.000
_cell.length_b   1.000
_cell.length_c   1.000
_cell.angle_alpha   90.00
_cell.angle_beta   90.00
_cell.angle_gamma   90.00
#
_symmetry.space_group_name_H-M   'P 1'
#
loop_
_entity.id
_entity.type
_entity.pdbx_description
1 polymer ?
#
loop_
_entity_poly.entity_id
_entity_poly.type
_entity_poly.pdbx_seq_one_letter_code
_entity_poly.pdbx_strand_id
1 'polypeptide(L)' 'MTKQVDLRRRVYALLGQMSKAHLVKHLQVENIPRATIYRIIKRFEDGLPCEDMARKGRS' A
#
# COMPACT_ATOMS: atom_id res chain seq x y z
N MET A 1 -11.52 0.52 -11.41
CA MET A 1 -10.35 1.35 -11.04
C MET A 1 -9.98 1.11 -9.56
N THR A 2 -9.94 -0.16 -9.13
CA THR A 2 -10.20 -0.53 -7.71
C THR A 2 -9.03 -1.28 -7.06
N LYS A 3 -8.32 -2.12 -7.82
CA LYS A 3 -7.32 -3.08 -7.31
C LYS A 3 -6.14 -2.45 -6.55
N GLN A 4 -5.74 -1.22 -6.88
CA GLN A 4 -4.58 -0.59 -6.24
C GLN A 4 -4.89 0.04 -4.88
N VAL A 5 -6.10 0.57 -4.70
CA VAL A 5 -6.51 1.18 -3.42
C VAL A 5 -6.71 0.10 -2.37
N ASP A 6 -7.31 -1.02 -2.76
CA ASP A 6 -7.49 -2.19 -1.89
C ASP A 6 -6.15 -2.74 -1.38
N LEU A 7 -5.16 -2.84 -2.26
CA LEU A 7 -3.80 -3.26 -1.87
C LEU A 7 -3.17 -2.30 -0.86
N ARG A 8 -3.29 -0.99 -1.07
CA ARG A 8 -2.75 0.01 -0.14
C ARG A 8 -3.41 -0.08 1.23
N ARG A 9 -4.74 -0.16 1.27
CA ARG A 9 -5.50 -0.33 2.53
C ARG A 9 -5.05 -1.57 3.27
N ARG A 10 -4.88 -2.69 2.56
CA ARG A 10 -4.42 -3.96 3.13
C ARG A 10 -2.99 -3.86 3.68
N VAL A 11 -2.06 -3.25 2.95
CA VAL A 11 -0.68 -2.99 3.42
C VAL A 11 -0.69 -2.10 4.67
N TYR A 12 -1.47 -1.04 4.70
CA TYR A 12 -1.56 -0.12 5.84
C TYR A 12 -2.08 -0.82 7.09
N ALA A 13 -3.11 -1.67 6.96
CA ALA A 13 -3.63 -2.46 8.06
C ALA A 13 -2.58 -3.45 8.60
N LEU A 14 -1.82 -4.10 7.71
CA LEU A 14 -0.82 -5.09 8.10
C LEU A 14 0.45 -4.46 8.72
N LEU A 15 0.80 -3.23 8.34
CA LEU A 15 1.98 -2.53 8.89
C LEU A 15 1.88 -2.28 10.40
N GLY A 16 0.67 -2.20 10.96
CA GLY A 16 0.43 -2.11 12.41
C GLY A 16 0.35 -3.46 13.13
N GLN A 17 0.27 -4.57 12.39
CA GLN A 17 0.04 -5.92 12.95
C GLN A 17 1.24 -6.85 12.83
N MET A 18 2.16 -6.60 11.90
CA MET A 18 3.33 -7.45 11.69
C MET A 18 4.55 -6.66 11.21
N SER A 19 5.73 -7.28 11.32
CA SER A 19 6.97 -6.68 10.84
C SER A 19 6.98 -6.54 9.31
N LYS A 20 7.64 -5.49 8.81
CA LYS A 20 7.78 -5.21 7.36
C LYS A 20 8.31 -6.42 6.59
N ALA A 21 9.29 -7.13 7.15
CA ALA A 21 9.87 -8.31 6.51
C ALA A 21 8.85 -9.43 6.30
N HIS A 22 7.94 -9.63 7.27
CA HIS A 22 6.90 -10.64 7.18
C HIS A 22 5.79 -10.24 6.20
N LEU A 23 5.38 -8.96 6.24
CA LEU A 23 4.41 -8.38 5.31
C LEU A 23 4.85 -8.54 3.85
N VAL A 24 6.12 -8.22 3.55
CA VAL A 24 6.68 -8.36 2.20
C VAL A 24 6.64 -9.82 1.75
N LYS A 25 6.99 -10.77 2.61
CA LYS A 25 6.91 -12.21 2.29
C LYS A 25 5.46 -12.64 2.02
N HIS A 26 4.51 -12.23 2.87
CA HIS A 26 3.10 -12.58 2.71
C HIS A 26 2.54 -12.10 1.36
N LEU A 27 2.76 -10.83 1.01
CA LEU A 27 2.28 -10.26 -0.25
C LEU A 27 3.04 -10.78 -1.47
N GLN A 28 4.29 -11.22 -1.30
CA GLN A 28 5.05 -11.84 -2.37
C GLN A 28 4.47 -13.21 -2.77
N VAL A 29 3.87 -13.97 -1.83
CA VAL A 29 3.14 -15.22 -2.14
C VAL A 29 1.93 -14.95 -3.04
N GLU A 30 1.32 -13.77 -2.92
CA GLU A 30 0.19 -13.32 -3.76
C GLU A 30 0.61 -12.79 -5.14
N ASN A 31 1.85 -13.06 -5.59
CA ASN A 31 2.43 -12.54 -6.84
C ASN A 31 2.49 -11.00 -6.92
N ILE A 32 2.52 -10.31 -5.77
CA ILE A 32 2.68 -8.86 -5.76
C ILE A 32 4.17 -8.50 -5.86
N PRO A 33 4.58 -7.65 -6.83
CA PRO A 33 5.97 -7.26 -6.97
C PRO A 33 6.49 -6.56 -5.70
N ARG A 34 7.69 -6.94 -5.25
CA ARG A 34 8.36 -6.31 -4.10
C ARG A 34 8.46 -4.79 -4.26
N ALA A 35 8.76 -4.31 -5.47
CA ALA A 35 8.83 -2.89 -5.77
C ALA A 35 7.50 -2.15 -5.46
N THR A 36 6.36 -2.77 -5.77
CA THR A 36 5.03 -2.22 -5.46
C THR A 36 4.80 -2.18 -3.95
N ILE A 37 5.15 -3.25 -3.23
CA ILE A 37 4.99 -3.33 -1.78
C ILE A 37 5.82 -2.22 -1.10
N TYR A 38 7.10 -2.11 -1.43
CA TYR A 38 7.97 -1.07 -0.86
C TYR A 38 7.52 0.34 -1.23
N ARG A 39 6.99 0.56 -2.43
CA ARG A 39 6.42 1.87 -2.81
C ARG A 39 5.22 2.25 -1.93
N ILE A 40 4.39 1.28 -1.54
CA ILE A 40 3.25 1.51 -0.65
C ILE A 40 3.72 1.71 0.80
N ILE A 41 4.69 0.91 1.27
CA ILE A 41 5.27 1.09 2.61
C ILE A 41 5.89 2.48 2.73
N LYS A 42 6.66 2.92 1.73
CA LYS A 42 7.23 4.26 1.71
C LYS A 42 6.15 5.35 1.77
N ARG A 43 5.06 5.18 1.01
CA ARG A 43 3.90 6.08 1.08
C ARG A 43 3.29 6.17 2.50
N PHE A 44 3.24 5.06 3.23
CA PHE A 44 2.81 5.04 4.63
C PHE A 44 3.78 5.79 5.55
N GLU A 45 5.07 5.54 5.38
CA GLU A 45 6.14 6.22 6.14
C GLU A 45 6.15 7.74 5.89
N ASP A 46 5.85 8.15 4.66
CA ASP A 46 5.71 9.55 4.26
C ASP A 46 4.38 10.18 4.77
N GLY A 47 3.55 9.45 5.51
CA GLY A 47 2.29 9.93 6.09
C GLY A 47 1.17 10.18 5.07
N LEU A 48 1.32 9.66 3.84
CA LEU A 48 0.36 9.89 2.77
C LEU A 48 -0.86 8.96 2.92
N PRO A 49 -2.07 9.41 2.55
CA PRO A 49 -3.26 8.58 2.63
C PRO A 49 -3.22 7.41 1.64
N CYS A 50 -3.87 6.30 2.02
CA CYS A 50 -4.00 5.12 1.17
C CYS A 50 -4.82 5.42 -0.10
N GLU A 51 -5.79 6.32 0.00
CA GLU A 51 -6.59 6.81 -1.12
C GLU A 51 -5.79 7.81 -1.95
N ASP A 52 -5.96 7.79 -3.26
CA ASP A 52 -5.50 8.91 -4.07
C ASP A 52 -6.40 10.10 -3.73
N MET A 53 -5.80 11.20 -3.24
CA MET A 53 -6.53 12.45 -3.06
C MET A 53 -7.19 12.76 -4.39
N ALA A 54 -8.53 12.79 -4.39
CA ALA A 54 -9.28 13.17 -5.57
C ALA A 54 -8.69 14.48 -6.07
N ARG A 55 -8.19 14.50 -7.32
CA ARG A 55 -7.77 15.75 -7.95
C ARG A 55 -9.01 16.64 -7.98
N LYS A 56 -9.12 17.58 -7.04
CA LYS A 56 -10.03 18.72 -7.15
C LYS A 56 -9.55 19.52 -8.35
N GLY A 57 -10.04 19.19 -9.54
CA GLY A 57 -9.47 19.68 -10.77
C GLY A 57 -10.18 19.18 -12.01
N ARG A 58 -11.47 19.50 -12.10
CA ARG A 58 -12.12 20.09 -13.29
C ARG A 58 -13.45 20.66 -12.81
N SER A 59 -13.39 21.92 -12.39
CA SER A 59 -14.54 22.83 -12.39
C SER A 59 -15.04 23.00 -13.82
#